data_AF-A0A2C9KMM0-F1
#
_entry.id   AF-A0A2C9KMM0-F1
#
_cell.length_a   1.000
_cell.length_b   1.000
_cell.length_c   1.000
_cell.angle_alpha   90.00
_cell.angle_beta   90.00
_cell.angle_gamma   90.00
#
_symmetry.space_group_name_H-M   'P 1'
#
loop_
_entity.id
_entity.type
_entity.pdbx_description
1 polymer ?
#
loop_
_entity_poly.entity_id
_entity_poly.type
_entity_poly.pdbx_seq_one_letter_code
_entity_poly.pdbx_strand_id
1 'polypeptide(L)'
;RLQKDDPPFTLKVPADFNSSKLGFSEVTSRKWLSTLTPKEIYKQNIVWVAGGFVLGVKQVISEFIVAYRNTVNELLAQGLADTDQQVIASMYSPEMAWKQKIEIMTYSCPRGTFNLYGHAYLYFCLPYICKASAECKIKPTGHLENSNYLHMTSNYVK
;
A
#
# COMPACT_ATOMS: atom_id res chain seq x y z
N ARG A 1 -20.36 -1.82 15.16
CA ARG A 1 -19.77 -0.90 16.17
C ARG A 1 -18.91 -1.78 17.08
N LEU A 2 -17.65 -1.41 17.35
CA LEU A 2 -16.78 -2.20 18.22
C LEU A 2 -17.37 -2.27 19.63
N GLN A 3 -17.43 -3.47 20.21
CA GLN A 3 -17.87 -3.72 21.57
C GLN A 3 -16.77 -3.34 22.55
N LYS A 4 -17.14 -3.00 23.78
CA LYS A 4 -16.19 -2.60 24.83
C LYS A 4 -15.18 -3.70 25.16
N ASP A 5 -15.58 -4.95 24.98
CA ASP A 5 -14.78 -6.13 25.29
C ASP A 5 -14.06 -6.73 24.07
N ASP A 6 -14.19 -6.10 22.89
CA ASP A 6 -13.41 -6.51 21.73
C ASP A 6 -11.91 -6.26 21.99
N PRO A 7 -11.02 -7.21 21.67
CA PRO A 7 -9.59 -6.98 21.81
C PRO A 7 -9.16 -5.78 20.95
N PRO A 8 -8.15 -5.01 21.39
CA PRO A 8 -7.65 -3.88 20.60
C PRO A 8 -7.24 -4.31 19.20
N PHE A 9 -7.71 -3.57 18.20
CA PHE A 9 -7.24 -3.74 16.84
C PHE A 9 -5.72 -3.51 16.80
N THR A 10 -4.97 -4.54 16.43
CA THR A 10 -3.51 -4.51 16.42
C THR A 10 -3.01 -4.74 15.00
N LEU A 11 -2.00 -3.96 14.62
CA LEU A 11 -1.25 -4.14 13.38
C LEU A 11 0.19 -4.48 13.72
N LYS A 12 0.79 -5.39 12.94
CA LYS A 12 2.24 -5.64 12.97
C LYS A 12 2.81 -5.42 11.59
N VAL A 13 4.05 -4.96 11.57
CA VAL A 13 4.84 -4.85 10.35
C VAL A 13 4.99 -6.24 9.72
N PRO A 14 4.77 -6.41 8.41
CA PRO A 14 5.04 -7.67 7.71
C PRO A 14 6.53 -8.07 7.83
N ALA A 15 6.82 -9.37 7.90
CA ALA A 15 8.18 -9.86 8.16
C ALA A 15 9.19 -9.48 7.05
N ASP A 16 8.69 -9.28 5.83
CA ASP A 16 9.47 -8.91 4.64
C ASP A 16 9.60 -7.39 4.44
N PHE A 17 9.05 -6.58 5.34
CA PHE A 17 9.10 -5.13 5.21
C PHE A 17 10.54 -4.60 5.28
N ASN A 18 10.93 -3.86 4.25
CA ASN A 18 12.21 -3.16 4.23
C ASN A 18 12.08 -1.78 4.87
N SER A 19 12.68 -1.61 6.05
CA SER A 19 12.64 -0.37 6.82
C SER A 19 13.25 0.86 6.14
N SER A 20 14.03 0.71 5.06
CA SER A 20 14.53 1.85 4.27
C SER A 20 13.55 2.36 3.19
N LYS A 21 12.40 1.71 3.03
CA LYS A 21 11.40 1.99 2.00
C LYS A 21 10.05 2.36 2.61
N LEU A 22 9.14 2.86 1.77
CA LEU A 22 7.72 2.96 2.11
C LEU A 22 6.92 1.81 1.50
N GLY A 23 6.07 1.19 2.31
CA GLY A 23 5.13 0.17 1.92
C GLY A 23 3.79 0.76 1.52
N PHE A 24 3.26 0.34 0.38
CA PHE A 24 1.91 0.67 -0.09
C PHE A 24 1.21 -0.56 -0.68
N SER A 25 -0.13 -0.56 -0.73
CA SER A 25 -0.85 -1.52 -1.57
C SER A 25 -0.67 -1.16 -3.05
N GLU A 26 -0.35 -2.14 -3.88
CA GLU A 26 -0.34 -1.99 -5.34
C GLU A 26 -1.76 -2.03 -5.91
N VAL A 27 -2.11 -1.05 -6.74
CA VAL A 27 -3.38 -1.00 -7.46
C VAL A 27 -3.20 -1.42 -8.92
N THR A 28 -2.14 -0.95 -9.56
CA THR A 28 -1.74 -1.36 -10.92
C THR A 28 -0.24 -1.63 -10.96
N SER A 29 0.24 -2.39 -11.96
CA SER A 29 1.67 -2.71 -12.03
C SER A 29 2.51 -1.45 -12.30
N ARG A 30 3.65 -1.32 -11.59
CA ARG A 30 4.63 -0.25 -11.82
C ARG A 30 5.09 -0.13 -13.28
N LYS A 31 5.05 -1.21 -14.07
CA LYS A 31 5.40 -1.21 -15.50
C LYS A 31 4.57 -0.23 -16.32
N TRP A 32 3.34 0.07 -15.89
CA TRP A 32 2.50 1.06 -16.56
C TRP A 32 3.02 2.49 -16.39
N LEU A 33 3.78 2.77 -15.32
CA LEU A 33 4.35 4.10 -15.09
C LEU A 33 5.65 4.36 -15.86
N SER A 34 6.38 3.33 -16.28
CA SER A 34 7.76 3.49 -16.77
C SER A 34 7.89 4.28 -18.07
N THR A 35 6.77 4.59 -18.74
CA THR A 35 6.73 5.35 -19.98
C THR A 35 5.85 6.59 -19.90
N LEU A 36 5.23 6.86 -18.76
CA LEU A 36 4.24 7.93 -18.64
C LEU A 36 4.84 9.17 -17.98
N THR A 37 4.55 10.32 -18.55
CA THR A 37 4.79 11.64 -17.97
C THR A 37 3.75 11.94 -16.88
N PRO A 38 4.02 12.88 -15.95
CA PRO A 38 3.01 13.36 -15.00
C PRO A 38 1.72 13.82 -15.70
N LYS A 39 1.83 14.54 -16.82
CA LYS A 39 0.64 15.00 -17.57
C LYS A 39 -0.21 13.83 -18.07
N GLU A 40 0.41 12.76 -18.55
CA GLU A 40 -0.30 11.56 -19.00
C GLU A 40 -0.91 10.77 -17.84
N ILE A 41 -0.20 10.66 -16.71
CA ILE A 41 -0.71 10.05 -15.47
C ILE A 41 -2.02 10.71 -15.04
N TYR A 42 -2.05 12.05 -15.07
CA TYR A 42 -3.24 12.82 -14.72
C TYR A 42 -4.35 12.65 -15.75
N LYS A 43 -4.05 12.84 -17.04
CA LYS A 43 -5.05 12.73 -18.12
C LYS A 43 -5.70 11.35 -18.19
N GLN A 44 -4.94 10.29 -17.92
CA GLN A 44 -5.41 8.91 -17.98
C GLN A 44 -5.88 8.39 -16.62
N ASN A 45 -5.85 9.21 -15.56
CA ASN A 45 -6.20 8.84 -14.19
C ASN A 45 -5.50 7.55 -13.71
N ILE A 46 -4.18 7.48 -13.91
CA ILE A 46 -3.38 6.31 -13.56
C ILE A 46 -3.15 6.25 -12.05
N VAL A 47 -3.49 5.11 -11.44
CA VAL A 47 -3.30 4.83 -10.03
C VAL A 47 -2.35 3.65 -9.87
N TRP A 48 -1.12 3.92 -9.43
CA TRP A 48 -0.13 2.87 -9.15
C TRP A 48 -0.32 2.25 -7.77
N VAL A 49 -0.39 3.09 -6.74
CA VAL A 49 -0.49 2.66 -5.34
C VAL A 49 -1.71 3.28 -4.65
N ALA A 50 -2.20 2.61 -3.61
CA ALA A 50 -3.30 3.12 -2.79
C ALA A 50 -2.80 4.19 -1.80
N GLY A 51 -3.46 5.35 -1.73
CA GLY A 51 -3.09 6.44 -0.80
C GLY A 51 -3.56 6.27 0.66
N GLY A 52 -4.50 5.37 0.92
CA GLY A 52 -5.18 5.29 2.22
C GLY A 52 -4.40 4.63 3.38
N PHE A 53 -3.33 3.90 3.10
CA PHE A 53 -2.50 3.27 4.11
C PHE A 53 -1.03 3.22 3.65
N VAL A 54 -0.14 3.81 4.44
CA VAL A 54 1.31 3.80 4.20
C VAL A 54 2.02 3.19 5.39
N LEU A 55 3.02 2.36 5.09
CA LEU A 55 3.89 1.75 6.09
C LEU A 55 5.31 2.30 5.95
N GLY A 56 5.91 2.73 7.04
CA GLY A 56 7.25 3.31 7.01
C GLY A 56 7.77 3.58 8.41
N VAL A 57 9.09 3.62 8.55
CA VAL A 57 9.71 4.14 9.77
C VAL A 57 9.64 5.66 9.77
N LYS A 58 9.60 6.27 10.97
CA LYS A 58 9.39 7.72 11.15
C LYS A 58 10.31 8.58 10.28
N GLN A 59 11.59 8.22 10.19
CA GLN A 59 12.58 8.97 9.41
C GLN A 59 12.24 8.93 7.90
N VAL A 60 12.03 7.73 7.34
CA VAL A 60 11.70 7.54 5.92
C VAL A 60 10.39 8.24 5.54
N ILE A 61 9.36 8.16 6.39
CA ILE A 61 8.10 8.89 6.17
C ILE A 61 8.34 10.40 6.17
N SER A 62 9.16 10.92 7.08
CA SER A 62 9.44 12.36 7.16
C SER A 62 10.15 12.87 5.91
N GLU A 63 11.15 12.13 5.42
CA GLU A 63 11.87 12.46 4.18
C GLU A 63 10.93 12.39 2.96
N PHE A 64 10.07 11.38 2.90
CA PHE A 64 9.06 11.27 1.85
C PHE A 64 8.06 12.42 1.87
N ILE A 65 7.58 12.86 3.04
CA ILE A 65 6.64 14.00 3.14
C ILE A 65 7.26 15.27 2.55
N VAL A 66 8.55 15.52 2.78
CA VAL A 66 9.25 16.67 2.19
C VAL A 66 9.29 16.54 0.67
N ALA A 67 9.68 15.37 0.15
CA ALA A 67 9.70 15.11 -1.29
C ALA A 67 8.31 15.24 -1.94
N TYR A 68 7.28 14.67 -1.29
CA TYR A 68 5.89 14.76 -1.71
C TYR A 68 5.43 16.21 -1.82
N ARG A 69 5.66 17.04 -0.80
CA ARG A 69 5.30 18.47 -0.82
C ARG A 69 5.99 19.24 -1.94
N ASN A 70 7.27 18.95 -2.20
CA ASN A 70 8.00 19.56 -3.30
C ASN A 70 7.40 19.16 -4.65
N THR A 71 7.09 17.88 -4.84
CA THR A 71 6.44 17.39 -6.06
C THR A 71 5.06 18.00 -6.24
N VAL A 72 4.24 18.12 -5.18
CA VAL A 72 2.94 18.80 -5.26
C VAL A 72 3.11 20.23 -5.75
N ASN A 73 4.08 20.99 -5.22
CA ASN A 73 4.32 22.36 -5.67
C ASN A 73 4.74 22.43 -7.15
N GLU A 74 5.60 21.51 -7.59
CA GLU A 74 6.06 21.44 -8.98
C GLU A 74 4.93 21.07 -9.95
N LEU A 75 4.06 20.13 -9.56
CA LEU A 75 2.91 19.74 -10.35
C LEU A 75 1.85 20.87 -10.38
N LEU A 76 1.59 21.53 -9.24
CA LEU A 76 0.67 22.68 -9.15
C LEU A 76 1.09 23.81 -10.09
N ALA A 77 2.39 24.09 -10.19
CA ALA A 77 2.94 25.09 -11.11
C ALA A 77 2.65 24.77 -12.60
N GLN A 78 2.37 23.51 -12.91
CA GLN A 78 2.01 23.01 -14.24
C GLN A 78 0.49 22.87 -14.43
N GLY A 79 -0.32 23.27 -13.44
CA GLY A 79 -1.77 23.06 -13.44
C GLY A 79 -2.16 21.60 -13.20
N LEU A 80 -1.28 20.79 -12.60
CA LEU A 80 -1.50 19.38 -12.27
C LEU A 80 -1.50 19.24 -10.74
N ALA A 81 -2.64 19.06 -10.08
CA ALA A 81 -2.68 18.55 -8.71
C ALA A 81 -4.11 18.13 -8.39
N ASP A 82 -4.31 16.84 -8.21
CA ASP A 82 -5.62 16.24 -8.04
C ASP A 82 -5.50 15.23 -6.91
N THR A 83 -5.40 13.94 -7.20
CA THR A 83 -5.31 12.92 -6.14
C THR A 83 -3.88 12.70 -5.66
N ASP A 84 -3.74 12.31 -4.39
CA ASP A 84 -2.50 11.82 -3.80
C ASP A 84 -1.89 10.66 -4.60
N GLN A 85 -2.74 9.77 -5.13
CA GLN A 85 -2.35 8.64 -5.97
C GLN A 85 -1.65 9.09 -7.26
N GLN A 86 -2.16 10.11 -7.94
CA GLN A 86 -1.54 10.67 -9.15
C GLN A 86 -0.25 11.44 -8.81
N VAL A 87 -0.20 12.14 -7.68
CA VAL A 87 1.03 12.78 -7.19
C VAL A 87 2.11 11.72 -6.96
N ILE A 88 1.80 10.65 -6.22
CA ILE A 88 2.76 9.58 -5.93
C ILE A 88 3.18 8.88 -7.21
N ALA A 89 2.26 8.56 -8.12
CA ALA A 89 2.60 8.01 -9.43
C ALA A 89 3.56 8.94 -10.21
N SER A 90 3.31 10.25 -10.17
CA SER A 90 4.16 11.26 -10.84
C SER A 90 5.54 11.35 -10.21
N MET A 91 5.67 11.27 -8.89
CA MET A 91 6.97 11.27 -8.19
C MET A 91 7.91 10.20 -8.75
N TYR A 92 7.37 9.05 -9.13
CA TYR A 92 8.14 7.90 -9.63
C TYR A 92 8.00 7.69 -11.15
N SER A 93 7.52 8.71 -11.88
CA SER A 93 7.58 8.77 -13.34
C SER A 93 9.03 8.96 -13.82
N PRO A 94 9.38 8.61 -15.08
CA PRO A 94 10.74 8.79 -15.60
C PRO A 94 11.28 10.22 -15.43
N GLU A 95 10.43 11.24 -15.53
CA GLU A 95 10.81 12.65 -15.44
C GLU A 95 11.17 13.10 -14.01
N MET A 96 10.61 12.45 -12.99
CA MET A 96 10.72 12.90 -11.59
C MET A 96 11.41 11.89 -10.67
N ALA A 97 11.55 10.62 -11.09
CA ALA A 97 12.08 9.54 -10.26
C ALA A 97 13.49 9.82 -9.74
N TRP A 98 14.33 10.49 -10.53
CA TRP A 98 15.70 10.86 -10.14
C TRP A 98 15.75 11.87 -8.97
N LYS A 99 14.64 12.58 -8.69
CA LYS A 99 14.52 13.50 -7.55
C LYS A 99 14.15 12.76 -6.26
N GLN A 100 13.71 11.51 -6.34
CA GLN A 100 13.21 10.75 -5.20
C GLN A 100 14.34 9.93 -4.57
N LYS A 101 14.63 10.21 -3.29
CA LYS A 101 15.59 9.43 -2.50
C LYS A 101 14.95 8.20 -1.86
N ILE A 102 13.67 8.29 -1.53
CA ILE A 102 12.92 7.23 -0.89
C ILE A 102 12.34 6.31 -1.96
N GLU A 103 12.53 5.01 -1.81
CA GLU A 103 11.90 4.03 -2.66
C GLU A 103 10.57 3.54 -2.08
N ILE A 104 9.66 3.15 -2.98
CA ILE A 104 8.42 2.46 -2.63
C ILE A 104 8.60 0.96 -2.86
N MET A 105 8.17 0.16 -1.88
CA MET A 105 7.87 -1.26 -2.05
C MET A 105 6.36 -1.46 -2.04
N THR A 106 5.86 -2.32 -2.92
CA THR A 106 4.43 -2.54 -3.09
C THR A 106 4.01 -3.93 -2.62
N TYR A 107 2.78 -4.01 -2.11
CA TYR A 107 2.14 -5.23 -1.66
C TYR A 107 0.88 -5.47 -2.49
N SER A 108 0.75 -6.67 -3.07
CA SER A 108 -0.43 -7.06 -3.84
C SER A 108 -1.04 -8.35 -3.29
N CYS A 109 -2.35 -8.44 -3.39
CA CYS A 109 -3.13 -9.56 -2.88
C CYS A 109 -3.93 -10.14 -4.04
N PRO A 110 -4.01 -11.48 -4.19
CA PRO A 110 -4.99 -12.09 -5.07
C PRO A 110 -6.42 -11.68 -4.69
N ARG A 111 -7.32 -11.65 -5.66
CA ARG A 111 -8.74 -11.39 -5.42
C ARG A 111 -9.31 -12.44 -4.46
N GLY A 112 -10.08 -12.01 -3.45
CA GLY A 112 -10.66 -12.88 -2.43
C GLY A 112 -9.75 -13.12 -1.23
N THR A 113 -8.46 -12.74 -1.29
CA THR A 113 -7.59 -12.76 -0.12
C THR A 113 -8.16 -11.88 0.99
N PHE A 114 -8.12 -12.38 2.23
CA PHE A 114 -8.75 -11.75 3.40
C PHE A 114 -10.25 -11.46 3.26
N ASN A 115 -10.96 -12.20 2.39
CA ASN A 115 -12.37 -11.97 2.06
C ASN A 115 -12.61 -10.59 1.41
N LEU A 116 -11.61 -10.04 0.73
CA LEU A 116 -11.70 -8.77 0.01
C LEU A 116 -12.10 -9.00 -1.45
N TYR A 117 -13.15 -8.32 -1.89
CA TYR A 117 -13.69 -8.38 -3.26
C TYR A 117 -13.84 -6.98 -3.87
N GLY A 118 -14.19 -6.92 -5.16
CA GLY A 118 -14.32 -5.66 -5.88
C GLY A 118 -12.98 -4.91 -5.92
N HIS A 119 -12.99 -3.60 -5.67
CA HIS A 119 -11.74 -2.83 -5.58
C HIS A 119 -11.03 -2.97 -4.23
N ALA A 120 -11.68 -3.53 -3.20
CA ALA A 120 -11.14 -3.56 -1.85
C ALA A 120 -9.81 -4.33 -1.75
N TYR A 121 -9.64 -5.41 -2.52
CA TYR A 121 -8.40 -6.21 -2.49
C TYR A 121 -7.19 -5.44 -3.05
N LEU A 122 -7.41 -4.46 -3.94
CA LEU A 122 -6.37 -3.58 -4.47
C LEU A 122 -5.97 -2.53 -3.43
N TYR A 123 -6.95 -1.85 -2.85
CA TYR A 123 -6.68 -0.69 -1.98
C TYR A 123 -6.29 -1.09 -0.55
N PHE A 124 -6.78 -2.24 -0.05
CA PHE A 124 -6.60 -2.64 1.35
C PHE A 124 -5.70 -3.86 1.57
N CYS A 125 -4.92 -4.27 0.56
CA CYS A 125 -4.02 -5.42 0.72
C CYS A 125 -3.04 -5.24 1.89
N LEU A 126 -2.23 -4.18 1.89
CA LEU A 126 -1.23 -3.94 2.93
C LEU A 126 -1.81 -3.87 4.36
N PRO A 127 -2.85 -3.07 4.67
CA PRO A 127 -3.39 -3.04 6.04
C PRO A 127 -3.88 -4.42 6.51
N TYR A 128 -4.42 -5.26 5.62
CA TYR A 128 -4.83 -6.61 5.98
C TYR A 128 -3.65 -7.58 6.13
N ILE A 129 -2.56 -7.42 5.39
CA ILE A 129 -1.30 -8.14 5.67
C ILE A 129 -0.79 -7.74 7.06
N CYS A 130 -0.83 -6.46 7.42
CA CYS A 130 -0.40 -5.99 8.74
C CYS A 130 -1.27 -6.56 9.87
N LYS A 131 -2.59 -6.66 9.65
CA LYS A 131 -3.54 -7.31 10.56
C LYS A 131 -3.23 -8.80 10.71
N ALA A 132 -3.09 -9.52 9.60
CA ALA A 132 -2.75 -10.93 9.60
C ALA A 132 -1.41 -11.18 10.31
N SER A 133 -0.43 -10.31 10.12
CA SER A 133 0.86 -10.36 10.81
C SER A 133 0.73 -10.19 12.33
N ALA A 134 -0.27 -9.42 12.80
CA ALA A 134 -0.56 -9.28 14.22
C ALA A 134 -1.25 -10.52 14.81
N GLU A 135 -2.15 -11.13 14.04
CA GLU A 135 -2.98 -12.27 14.44
C GLU A 135 -2.23 -13.61 14.35
N CYS A 136 -1.28 -13.75 13.41
CA CYS A 136 -0.42 -14.90 13.29
C CYS A 136 0.57 -14.97 14.47
N LYS A 137 0.22 -15.76 15.50
CA LYS A 137 1.15 -16.22 16.52
C LYS A 137 2.04 -17.31 15.91
N ILE A 138 3.19 -16.98 15.34
CA ILE A 138 4.15 -18.01 14.90
C ILE A 138 4.68 -18.72 16.16
N LYS A 139 4.29 -19.99 16.37
CA LYS A 139 5.18 -20.98 16.99
C LYS A 139 6.07 -21.51 15.86
N PRO A 140 7.41 -21.41 15.97
CA PRO A 140 8.29 -21.83 14.89
C PRO A 140 8.47 -23.35 14.95
N THR A 141 7.91 -24.10 14.00
CA THR A 141 8.45 -25.41 13.58
C THR A 141 7.82 -25.84 12.25
N GLY A 142 8.67 -26.00 11.23
CA GLY A 142 8.64 -27.13 10.30
C GLY A 142 7.60 -27.16 9.18
N HIS A 143 8.11 -27.12 7.95
CA HIS A 143 7.54 -27.65 6.70
C HIS A 143 6.11 -27.25 6.30
N LEU A 144 6.05 -26.39 5.29
CA LEU A 144 4.92 -26.20 4.39
C LEU A 144 4.66 -27.49 3.60
N GLU A 145 3.77 -28.34 4.09
CA GLU A 145 3.05 -29.30 3.24
C GLU A 145 1.55 -29.22 3.52
N ASN A 146 0.80 -28.95 2.44
CA ASN A 146 -0.63 -29.17 2.26
C ASN A 146 -1.59 -28.48 3.25
N SER A 147 -1.79 -27.16 3.11
CA SER A 147 -2.92 -26.47 3.75
C SER A 147 -4.17 -26.61 2.90
N ASN A 148 -4.96 -27.64 3.23
CA ASN A 148 -6.40 -27.61 3.03
C ASN A 148 -6.98 -26.42 3.80
N TYR A 149 -7.72 -25.58 3.07
CA TYR A 149 -8.74 -24.63 3.53
C TYR A 149 -8.86 -24.44 5.05
N LEU A 150 -8.28 -23.36 5.58
CA LEU A 150 -8.81 -22.72 6.77
C LEU A 150 -10.07 -21.96 6.37
N HIS A 151 -11.21 -22.63 6.45
CA HIS A 151 -12.51 -21.99 6.51
C HIS A 151 -12.52 -21.05 7.74
N MET A 152 -12.30 -19.75 7.52
CA MET A 152 -12.74 -18.73 8.46
C MET A 152 -14.25 -18.56 8.28
N THR A 153 -15.04 -19.36 8.98
CA THR A 153 -16.44 -19.04 9.19
C THR A 153 -16.50 -17.83 10.12
N SER A 154 -16.80 -16.68 9.54
CA SER A 154 -17.23 -15.52 10.30
C SER A 154 -18.65 -15.82 10.80
N ASN A 155 -18.76 -16.23 12.06
CA ASN A 155 -20.04 -16.29 12.75
C ASN A 155 -20.52 -14.85 13.00
N TYR A 156 -21.18 -14.26 12.00
CA TYR A 156 -22.13 -13.17 12.23
C TYR A 156 -23.43 -13.79 12.73
N VAL A 157 -23.65 -13.75 14.03
CA VAL A 157 -24.99 -13.92 14.60
C VAL A 157 -25.73 -12.59 14.39
N LYS A 158 -26.93 -12.69 13.82
CA LYS A 158 -27.85 -11.59 13.48
C LYS A 158 -28.20 -10.70 14.66
#